data_AF-A0A538ERU0-F1
#
_entry.id   AF-A0A538ERU0-F1
#
_cell.length_a   1.000
_cell.length_b   1.000
_cell.length_c   1.000
_cell.angle_alpha   90.00
_cell.angle_beta   90.00
_cell.angle_gamma   90.00
#
_symmetry.space_group_name_H-M   'P 1'
#
loop_
_entity.id
_entity.type
_entity.pdbx_description
1 polymer ?
#
loop_
_entity_poly.entity_id
_entity_poly.type
_entity_poly.pdbx_seq_one_letter_code
_entity_poly.pdbx_strand_id
1 'polypeptide(L)'
;MRQEYQAELAEVNRLLVTMAEGVRAALHRATGALLNADRTEAEEVVHADAEIDAVYQQVEDKVYDLLARQAPVASDLRLVVTALHIA
;
A
#
# COMPACT_ATOMS: atom_id res chain seq x y z
N MET A 1 -11.10 -21.99 5.12
CA MET A 1 -11.35 -21.25 6.38
C MET A 1 -10.07 -20.68 6.97
N ARG A 2 -9.38 -21.28 7.96
CA ARG A 2 -8.25 -20.60 8.63
C ARG A 2 -7.01 -20.38 7.74
N GLN A 3 -6.68 -21.31 6.83
CA GLN A 3 -5.57 -21.15 5.88
C GLN A 3 -5.83 -20.05 4.84
N GLU A 4 -7.07 -19.96 4.38
CA GLU A 4 -7.51 -18.95 3.40
C GLU A 4 -7.43 -17.54 3.99
N TYR A 5 -7.93 -17.37 5.23
CA TYR A 5 -7.78 -16.10 5.96
C TYR A 5 -6.31 -15.69 6.14
N GLN A 6 -5.44 -16.62 6.50
CA GLN A 6 -4.00 -16.34 6.64
C GLN A 6 -3.35 -15.96 5.29
N ALA A 7 -3.80 -16.57 4.19
CA ALA A 7 -3.35 -16.18 2.85
C ALA A 7 -3.82 -14.77 2.47
N GLU A 8 -5.05 -14.40 2.82
CA GLU A 8 -5.57 -13.05 2.60
C GLU A 8 -4.83 -11.99 3.43
N LEU A 9 -4.48 -12.29 4.69
CA LEU A 9 -3.61 -11.42 5.51
C LEU A 9 -2.19 -11.30 4.95
N ALA A 10 -1.63 -12.39 4.42
CA ALA A 10 -0.34 -12.35 3.76
C ALA A 10 -0.38 -11.47 2.50
N GLU A 11 -1.50 -11.48 1.78
CA GLU A 11 -1.69 -10.62 0.61
C GLU A 11 -1.77 -9.14 0.97
N VAL A 12 -2.49 -8.78 2.03
CA VAL A 12 -2.50 -7.39 2.55
C VAL A 12 -1.07 -6.93 2.86
N ASN A 13 -0.29 -7.76 3.56
CA ASN A 13 1.11 -7.45 3.85
C ASN A 13 1.96 -7.30 2.58
N ARG A 14 1.74 -8.15 1.57
CA ARG A 14 2.45 -8.06 0.29
C ARG A 14 2.16 -6.75 -0.42
N LEU A 15 0.88 -6.33 -0.46
CA LEU A 15 0.47 -5.05 -1.04
C LEU A 15 1.09 -3.86 -0.30
N LEU A 16 1.10 -3.87 1.04
CA LEU A 16 1.78 -2.84 1.83
C LEU A 16 3.27 -2.74 1.50
N VAL A 17 3.95 -3.88 1.36
CA VAL A 17 5.37 -3.90 0.95
C VAL A 17 5.50 -3.29 -0.45
N THR A 18 4.70 -3.73 -1.42
CA THR A 18 4.73 -3.18 -2.79
C THR A 18 4.51 -1.67 -2.80
N MET A 19 3.55 -1.16 -2.02
CA MET A 19 3.29 0.27 -1.90
C MET A 19 4.50 1.02 -1.31
N ALA A 20 5.09 0.50 -0.24
CA ALA A 20 6.29 1.08 0.37
C ALA A 20 7.50 1.10 -0.58
N GLU A 21 7.64 0.09 -1.44
CA GLU A 21 8.66 0.07 -2.49
C GLU A 21 8.41 1.12 -3.58
N GLY A 22 7.15 1.30 -3.98
CA GLY A 22 6.73 2.37 -4.89
C GLY A 22 7.06 3.75 -4.33
N VAL A 23 6.65 4.02 -3.08
CA VAL A 23 6.96 5.27 -2.37
C VAL A 23 8.47 5.50 -2.26
N ARG A 24 9.25 4.45 -1.96
CA ARG A 24 10.72 4.54 -1.89
C ARG A 24 11.32 4.93 -3.25
N ALA A 25 10.84 4.35 -4.34
CA ALA A 25 11.30 4.68 -5.69
C ALA A 25 10.91 6.12 -6.08
N ALA A 26 9.68 6.54 -5.79
CA ALA A 26 9.21 7.90 -6.02
C ALA A 26 10.05 8.92 -5.25
N LEU A 27 10.37 8.65 -3.97
CA LEU A 27 11.21 9.52 -3.15
C LEU A 27 12.63 9.66 -3.72
N HIS A 28 13.21 8.57 -4.21
CA HIS A 28 14.53 8.59 -4.83
C HIS A 28 14.54 9.48 -6.08
N ARG A 29 13.56 9.31 -6.98
CA ARG A 29 13.39 10.11 -8.19
C ARG A 29 13.11 11.57 -7.88
N ALA A 30 12.20 11.86 -6.95
CA ALA A 30 11.88 13.22 -6.51
C ALA A 30 13.14 13.95 -5.98
N THR A 31 13.96 13.24 -5.20
CA THR A 31 15.23 13.77 -4.69
C THR A 31 16.20 14.07 -5.83
N GLY A 32 16.33 13.16 -6.80
CA GLY A 32 17.15 13.37 -8.00
C GLY A 32 16.69 14.57 -8.82
N ALA A 33 15.39 14.64 -9.12
CA ALA A 33 14.77 15.73 -9.85
C ALA A 33 15.02 17.10 -9.18
N LEU A 34 14.86 17.17 -7.84
CA LEU A 34 15.10 18.38 -7.08
C LEU A 34 16.57 18.83 -7.14
N LEU A 35 17.51 17.90 -6.90
CA LEU A 35 18.95 18.22 -6.87
C LEU A 35 19.49 18.65 -8.23
N ASN A 36 18.92 18.10 -9.32
CA ASN A 36 19.32 18.41 -10.69
C ASN A 36 18.50 19.54 -11.34
N ALA A 37 17.51 20.09 -10.62
CA ALA A 37 16.52 21.01 -11.18
C ALA A 37 15.82 20.46 -12.44
N ASP A 38 15.60 19.14 -12.49
CA ASP A 38 14.91 18.47 -13.60
C ASP A 38 13.41 18.52 -13.38
N ARG A 39 12.77 19.47 -14.08
CA ARG A 39 11.31 19.64 -14.05
C ARG A 39 10.57 18.45 -14.65
N THR A 40 11.12 17.82 -15.68
CA THR A 40 10.44 16.71 -16.38
C THR A 40 10.34 15.51 -15.46
N GLU A 41 11.45 15.15 -14.80
CA GLU A 41 11.45 14.03 -13.85
C GLU A 41 10.52 14.32 -12.65
N ALA A 42 10.47 15.57 -12.17
CA ALA A 42 9.54 15.95 -11.11
C ALA A 42 8.06 15.78 -11.53
N GLU A 43 7.69 16.19 -12.75
CA GLU A 43 6.34 16.02 -13.28
C GLU A 43 5.99 14.53 -13.46
N GLU A 44 6.94 13.71 -13.92
CA GLU A 44 6.75 12.25 -14.02
C GLU A 44 6.55 11.59 -12.66
N VAL A 45 7.25 12.02 -11.62
CA VAL A 45 7.04 11.49 -10.26
C VAL A 45 5.63 11.79 -9.76
N VAL A 46 5.12 13.00 -10.01
CA VAL A 46 3.74 13.37 -9.64
C VAL A 46 2.73 12.51 -10.39
N HIS A 47 2.95 12.23 -11.68
CA HIS A 47 2.05 11.36 -12.45
C HIS A 47 2.11 9.90 -12.02
N ALA A 48 3.30 9.41 -11.64
CA ALA A 48 3.50 8.03 -11.18
C ALA A 48 2.85 7.74 -9.82
N ASP A 49 2.52 8.77 -9.03
CA ASP A 49 1.82 8.63 -7.74
C ASP A 49 0.48 7.89 -7.87
N ALA A 50 -0.20 8.01 -9.03
CA ALA A 50 -1.43 7.29 -9.31
C ALA A 50 -1.27 5.75 -9.25
N GLU A 51 -0.06 5.22 -9.48
CA GLU A 51 0.21 3.79 -9.31
C GLU A 51 0.25 3.39 -7.83
N ILE A 52 0.74 4.27 -6.96
CA ILE A 52 0.77 4.06 -5.50
C ILE A 52 -0.66 4.11 -4.96
N ASP A 53 -1.45 5.09 -5.39
CA ASP A 53 -2.88 5.20 -5.05
C ASP A 53 -3.66 3.94 -5.46
N ALA A 54 -3.35 3.37 -6.63
CA ALA A 54 -3.99 2.14 -7.08
C ALA A 54 -3.65 0.93 -6.18
N VAL A 55 -2.46 0.89 -5.58
CA VAL A 55 -2.09 -0.14 -4.61
C VAL A 55 -2.76 0.13 -3.25
N TYR A 56 -2.84 1.39 -2.82
CA TYR A 56 -3.58 1.77 -1.62
C TYR A 56 -5.04 1.31 -1.70
N GLN A 57 -5.72 1.57 -2.82
CA GLN A 57 -7.11 1.13 -3.03
C GLN A 57 -7.25 -0.40 -2.95
N GLN A 58 -6.27 -1.15 -3.46
CA GLN A 58 -6.27 -2.61 -3.34
C GLN A 58 -6.12 -3.09 -1.89
N VAL A 59 -5.33 -2.38 -1.07
CA VAL A 59 -5.23 -2.65 0.37
C VAL A 59 -6.57 -2.40 1.04
N GLU A 60 -7.20 -1.25 0.77
CA GLU A 60 -8.52 -0.91 1.32
C GLU A 60 -9.57 -1.96 0.99
N ASP A 61 -9.72 -2.29 -0.29
CA ASP A 61 -10.71 -3.26 -0.76
C ASP A 61 -10.50 -4.62 -0.08
N LYS A 62 -9.25 -5.07 0.05
CA LYS A 62 -8.92 -6.34 0.68
C LYS A 62 -9.22 -6.33 2.17
N VAL A 63 -8.94 -5.22 2.85
CA VAL A 63 -9.25 -5.04 4.27
C VAL A 63 -10.76 -5.02 4.49
N TYR A 64 -11.52 -4.29 3.68
CA TYR A 64 -12.97 -4.27 3.79
C TYR A 64 -13.59 -5.65 3.54
N ASP A 65 -13.10 -6.40 2.54
CA ASP A 65 -13.52 -7.78 2.30
C ASP A 65 -13.24 -8.70 3.50
N LEU A 66 -12.06 -8.56 4.12
CA LEU A 66 -11.68 -9.33 5.31
C LEU A 66 -12.61 -9.02 6.49
N LEU A 67 -12.89 -7.74 6.73
CA LEU A 67 -13.79 -7.31 7.80
C LEU A 67 -15.21 -7.83 7.57
N ALA A 68 -15.72 -7.73 6.34
CA ALA A 68 -17.07 -8.14 5.99
C ALA A 68 -17.26 -9.67 6.02
N ARG A 69 -16.29 -10.44 5.51
CA ARG A 69 -16.42 -11.90 5.36
C ARG A 69 -16.04 -12.68 6.61
N GLN A 70 -15.09 -12.18 7.40
CA GLN A 70 -14.46 -12.98 8.47
C GLN A 70 -14.72 -12.44 9.88
N ALA A 71 -15.22 -11.20 10.02
CA ALA A 71 -15.49 -10.54 11.30
C ALA A 71 -14.37 -10.77 12.35
N PRO A 72 -13.10 -10.45 12.03
CA PRO A 72 -11.96 -10.77 12.87
C PRO A 72 -12.03 -10.06 14.23
N VAL A 73 -11.41 -10.66 15.25
CA VAL A 73 -11.43 -10.14 16.64
C VAL A 73 -10.01 -9.99 17.21
N ALA A 74 -9.89 -9.13 18.22
CA ALA A 74 -8.66 -8.91 18.99
C ALA A 74 -7.42 -8.64 18.11
N SER A 75 -6.44 -9.54 18.12
CA SER A 75 -5.17 -9.38 17.42
C SER A 75 -5.34 -9.24 15.91
N ASP A 76 -6.27 -9.99 15.34
CA ASP A 76 -6.50 -10.03 13.90
C ASP A 76 -7.17 -8.73 13.42
N LEU A 77 -8.15 -8.23 14.17
CA LEU A 77 -8.77 -6.94 13.90
C LEU A 77 -7.74 -5.80 14.00
N ARG A 78 -6.89 -5.81 15.03
CA ARG A 78 -5.84 -4.80 15.18
C ARG A 78 -4.89 -4.82 13.98
N LEU A 79 -4.51 -5.99 13.49
CA LEU A 79 -3.61 -6.11 12.34
C LEU A 79 -4.23 -5.49 11.08
N VAL A 80 -5.48 -5.85 10.77
CA VAL A 80 -6.22 -5.36 9.60
C VAL A 80 -6.43 -3.84 9.66
N VAL A 81 -6.78 -3.29 10.83
CA VAL A 81 -6.95 -1.84 11.02
C VAL A 81 -5.60 -1.11 10.98
N THR A 82 -4.53 -1.72 11.49
CA THR A 82 -3.19 -1.13 11.43
C THR A 82 -2.68 -1.08 10.00
N ALA A 83 -2.99 -2.10 9.18
CA ALA A 83 -2.65 -2.10 7.76
C ALA A 83 -3.20 -0.85 7.04
N LEU A 84 -4.46 -0.49 7.28
CA LEU A 84 -5.07 0.73 6.73
C LEU A 84 -4.42 2.03 7.21
N HIS A 85 -3.89 2.06 8.44
CA HIS A 85 -3.24 3.27 8.97
C HIS A 85 -1.80 3.44 8.49
N ILE A 86 -1.14 2.35 8.09
CA ILE A 86 0.23 2.35 7.57
C ILE A 86 0.24 2.58 6.07
N ALA A 87 -0.79 2.08 5.37
CA ALA A 87 -1.06 2.39 3.98
C ALA A 87 -1.23 3.90 3.78
#